data_AF-K2E789-F1
#
_entry.id   AF-K2E789-F1
#
_cell.length_a   1.000
_cell.length_b   1.000
_cell.length_c   1.000
_cell.angle_alpha   90.00
_cell.angle_beta   90.00
_cell.angle_gamma   90.00
#
_symmetry.space_group_name_H-M   'P 1'
#
loop_
_entity.id
_entity.type
_entity.pdbx_description
1 polymer ?
#
loop_
_entity_poly.entity_id
_entity_poly.type
_entity_poly.pdbx_seq_one_letter_code
_entity_poly.pdbx_strand_id
1 'polypeptide(L)' 'MNFYSPLRYPGGKGKVADYFKQIFKENFLYDGIYVEPYAGGASVALSLLFNEYASKIIINDIDRSIFSFWHS' A
#
# COMPACT_ATOMS: atom_id res chain seq x y z
N MET A 1 0.70 -13.88 9.61
CA MET A 1 1.02 -12.60 8.94
C MET A 1 0.61 -12.74 7.50
N ASN A 2 -0.40 -12.00 7.06
CA ASN A 2 -0.78 -12.01 5.65
C ASN A 2 0.20 -11.12 4.89
N PHE A 3 0.84 -11.68 3.88
CA PHE A 3 1.67 -10.93 2.94
C PHE A 3 0.81 -10.57 1.74
N TYR A 4 0.37 -9.31 1.68
CA TYR A 4 -0.45 -8.85 0.57
C TYR A 4 0.37 -8.56 -0.70
N SER A 5 1.65 -8.22 -0.54
CA SER A 5 2.53 -7.99 -1.68
C SER A 5 3.07 -9.32 -2.23
N PRO A 6 2.98 -9.55 -3.56
CA PRO A 6 3.69 -10.64 -4.22
C PRO A 6 5.20 -10.39 -4.34
N LEU A 7 5.68 -9.17 -4.06
CA LEU A 7 7.08 -8.77 -4.23
C LEU A 7 7.83 -8.77 -2.89
N ARG A 8 8.87 -9.61 -2.75
CA ARG A 8 9.84 -9.47 -1.67
C ARG A 8 10.80 -8.34 -2.01
N TYR A 9 10.52 -7.14 -1.50
CA TYR A 9 11.30 -5.93 -1.77
C TYR A 9 11.98 -5.39 -0.49
N PRO A 10 13.22 -4.89 -0.56
CA PRO A 10 13.88 -4.25 0.57
C PRO A 10 13.05 -3.10 1.16
N GLY A 11 13.08 -2.95 2.48
CA GLY A 11 12.30 -1.91 3.16
C GLY A 11 10.79 -2.18 3.24
N GLY A 12 10.36 -3.44 3.14
CA GLY A 12 8.95 -3.85 3.22
C GLY A 12 8.23 -3.26 4.44
N LYS A 13 7.28 -2.35 4.18
CA LYS A 13 6.55 -1.58 5.20
C LYS A 13 5.32 -2.33 5.76
N GLY A 14 5.20 -3.64 5.54
CA GLY A 14 4.04 -4.42 5.97
C GLY A 14 3.77 -4.35 7.49
N LYS A 15 4.83 -4.26 8.30
CA LYS A 15 4.71 -4.13 9.77
C LYS A 15 4.10 -2.81 10.23
N VAL A 16 4.16 -1.74 9.41
CA VAL A 16 3.58 -0.44 9.76
C VAL A 16 2.19 -0.22 9.17
N ALA A 17 1.64 -1.20 8.44
CA ALA A 17 0.31 -1.06 7.84
C ALA A 17 -0.78 -0.80 8.89
N ASP A 18 -0.66 -1.37 10.08
CA ASP A 18 -1.65 -1.17 11.15
C ASP A 18 -1.64 0.26 11.70
N TYR A 19 -0.50 0.96 11.66
CA TYR A 19 -0.43 2.39 11.97
C TYR A 19 -1.23 3.23 10.96
N PHE A 20 -1.12 2.93 9.66
CA PHE A 20 -1.92 3.62 8.64
C PHE A 20 -3.42 3.32 8.77
N LYS A 21 -3.80 2.08 9.10
CA LYS A 21 -5.20 1.75 9.40
C LYS A 21 -5.76 2.57 10.57
N GLN A 22 -4.94 2.81 11.59
CA GLN A 22 -5.31 3.66 12.71
C GLN A 22 -5.52 5.11 12.27
N ILE A 23 -4.64 5.66 11.42
CA ILE A 23 -4.83 7.00 10.82
C ILE A 23 -6.17 7.08 10.08
N PHE A 24 -6.51 6.08 9.27
CA PHE A 24 -7.79 6.05 8.54
C PHE A 24 -8.98 6.10 9.51
N LYS A 25 -8.94 5.29 10.57
CA LYS A 25 -9.99 5.22 11.57
C LYS A 25 -10.17 6.53 12.33
N GLU A 26 -9.08 7.12 12.79
CA GLU A 26 -9.12 8.32 13.64
C GLU A 26 -9.50 9.59 12.86
N ASN A 27 -9.29 9.59 11.54
CA ASN A 27 -9.53 10.76 10.68
C ASN A 27 -10.73 10.57 9.74
N PHE A 28 -11.53 9.52 9.92
CA PHE A 28 -12.71 9.22 9.11
C PHE A 28 -12.39 9.17 7.59
N LEU A 29 -11.26 8.55 7.21
CA LEU A 29 -10.77 8.49 5.83
C LEU A 29 -11.19 7.23 5.06
N TYR A 30 -12.11 6.45 5.63
CA TYR A 30 -12.65 5.25 4.98
C TYR A 30 -13.21 5.56 3.59
N ASP A 31 -13.14 4.57 2.70
CA ASP A 31 -13.52 4.69 1.29
C ASP A 31 -12.74 5.75 0.50
N GLY A 32 -11.69 6.32 1.09
CA GLY A 32 -10.81 7.28 0.44
C GLY A 32 -9.83 6.66 -0.56
N ILE A 33 -9.01 7.54 -1.15
CA ILE A 33 -7.92 7.17 -2.06
C ILE A 33 -6.59 7.27 -1.30
N TYR A 34 -5.86 6.16 -1.19
CA TYR A 34 -4.50 6.17 -0.65
C TYR A 34 -3.47 6.35 -1.78
N VAL A 35 -2.52 7.27 -1.61
CA VAL A 35 -1.49 7.56 -2.61
C VAL A 35 -0.11 7.24 -2.02
N GLU A 36 0.64 6.33 -2.66
CA GLU A 36 1.99 5.90 -2.24
C GLU A 36 3.01 6.12 -3.37
N PRO A 37 3.72 7.26 -3.40
CA PRO A 37 4.67 7.58 -4.46
C PRO A 37 5.95 6.72 -4.49
N TYR A 38 6.22 5.97 -3.42
CA TYR A 38 7.40 5.14 -3.19
C TYR A 38 6.98 3.73 -2.78
N ALA A 39 6.30 3.07 -3.71
CA ALA A 39 5.60 1.82 -3.45
C ALA A 39 6.56 0.70 -3.08
N GLY A 40 7.62 0.48 -3.86
CA GLY A 40 8.42 -0.73 -3.79
C GLY A 40 7.53 -1.97 -3.88
N GLY A 41 7.37 -2.67 -2.74
CA GLY A 41 6.42 -3.78 -2.60
C GLY A 41 4.96 -3.38 -2.31
N ALA A 42 4.61 -2.11 -2.19
CA ALA A 42 3.23 -1.62 -1.96
C ALA A 42 2.50 -2.26 -0.77
N SER A 43 3.22 -2.76 0.24
CA SER A 43 2.62 -3.58 1.30
C SER A 43 1.60 -2.81 2.17
N VAL A 44 1.78 -1.50 2.32
CA VAL A 44 0.82 -0.64 3.04
C VAL A 44 -0.41 -0.39 2.17
N ALA A 45 -0.22 0.08 0.93
CA ALA A 45 -1.31 0.34 0.00
C ALA A 45 -2.21 -0.89 -0.18
N LEU A 46 -1.63 -2.06 -0.44
CA LEU A 46 -2.39 -3.31 -0.60
C LEU A 46 -3.09 -3.76 0.69
N SER A 47 -2.46 -3.55 1.85
CA SER A 47 -3.12 -3.83 3.14
C SER A 47 -4.34 -2.93 3.33
N LEU A 48 -4.24 -1.64 3.01
CA LEU A 48 -5.37 -0.71 3.11
C LEU A 48 -6.50 -1.07 2.13
N LEU A 49 -6.16 -1.43 0.89
CA LEU A 49 -7.13 -1.82 -0.13
C LEU A 49 -7.87 -3.11 0.24
N PHE A 50 -7.13 -4.19 0.52
CA PHE A 50 -7.72 -5.51 0.74
C PHE A 50 -8.40 -5.69 2.10
N ASN A 51 -8.14 -4.80 3.05
CA ASN A 51 -8.87 -4.75 4.32
C ASN A 51 -9.95 -3.66 4.31
N GLU A 52 -10.32 -3.14 3.13
CA GLU A 52 -11.44 -2.20 2.94
C GLU A 52 -11.30 -0.88 3.71
N TYR A 53 -10.07 -0.43 3.97
CA TYR A 53 -9.82 0.91 4.52
C TYR A 53 -9.81 1.97 3.42
N ALA A 54 -9.23 1.66 2.26
CA ALA A 54 -9.22 2.53 1.09
C ALA A 54 -10.00 1.87 -0.05
N SER A 55 -10.85 2.65 -0.75
CA SER A 55 -11.59 2.15 -1.92
C SER A 55 -10.70 2.07 -3.16
N LYS A 56 -9.63 2.86 -3.18
CA LYS A 56 -8.67 2.92 -4.29
C LYS A 56 -7.28 3.22 -3.77
N ILE A 57 -6.29 2.64 -4.45
CA ILE A 57 -4.88 2.99 -4.26
C ILE A 57 -4.30 3.58 -5.55
N ILE A 58 -3.40 4.53 -5.40
CA ILE A 58 -2.55 5.06 -6.48
C ILE A 58 -1.13 4.87 -6.02
N ILE A 59 -0.38 4.01 -6.70
CA ILE A 59 1.00 3.70 -6.36
C ILE A 59 1.92 4.14 -7.48
N ASN A 60 3.13 4.56 -7.13
CA ASN A 60 4.20 4.88 -8.06
C ASN A 60 5.54 4.40 -7.50
N ASP A 61 6.51 4.20 -8.38
CA ASP A 61 7.92 4.06 -8.00
C ASP A 61 8.80 4.64 -9.10
N ILE A 62 9.98 5.15 -8.73
CA ILE A 62 10.95 5.68 -9.70
C ILE A 62 11.71 4.56 -10.41
N ASP A 63 11.86 3.40 -9.75
CA ASP A 63 12.46 2.24 -10.39
C ASP A 63 11.51 1.72 -11.47
N ARG A 64 11.95 1.82 -12.73
CA ARG A 64 11.18 1.38 -13.90
C ARG A 64 10.77 -0.08 -13.83
N SER A 65 11.59 -0.95 -13.23
CA SER A 65 11.30 -2.37 -13.06
C SER A 65 10.15 -2.58 -12.08
N ILE A 66 10.12 -1.81 -11.00
CA ILE A 66 9.04 -1.83 -10.02
C ILE A 66 7.75 -1.26 -10.61
N PHE A 67 7.82 -0.12 -11.30
CA PHE A 67 6.69 0.42 -12.05
C PHE A 67 6.12 -0.62 -13.02
N SER A 68 6.99 -1.24 -13.83
CA SER A 68 6.57 -2.21 -14.84
C SER A 68 5.89 -3.43 -14.21
N PHE A 69 6.44 -3.94 -13.09
CA PHE A 69 5.86 -5.06 -12.35
C PHE A 69 4.42 -4.79 -11.89
N TRP A 70 4.11 -3.58 -11.43
CA TRP A 70 2.76 -3.24 -10.97
C TRP A 70 1.79 -2.84 -12.08
N HIS A 71 2.31 -2.37 -13.22
CA HIS A 71 1.50 -1.88 -14.33
C HIS A 71 1.00 -2.99 -15.26
N SER A 72 1.73 -4.10 -15.40
CA SER A 72 1.40 -5.22 -16.33
C SER A 72 0.81 -6.42 -15.60
#